data_AF-A0A258G447-F1
#
_entry.id   AF-A0A258G447-F1
#
_cell.length_a   1.000
_cell.length_b   1.000
_cell.length_c   1.000
_cell.angle_alpha   90.00
_cell.angle_beta   90.00
_cell.angle_gamma   90.00
#
_symmetry.space_group_name_H-M   'P 1'
#
loop_
_entity.id
_entity.type
_entity.pdbx_description
1 polymer ?
#
loop_
_entity_poly.entity_id
_entity_poly.type
_entity_poly.pdbx_seq_one_letter_code
_entity_poly.pdbx_strand_id
1 'polypeptide(L)'
;MAAADATQRRRDNEIRLQDDLLELLFNGQLIATGFVRSINPRPKPVIIEPDTFDGDANVDWRNSIISNLGVTYENVRVSDLETVVARPQKRIGRPGSGDAINTAIDALMNSDPEFCTGNRKIASEKIRNYLGNQATDQSGLSDINLAKYIRRKCPKRVITITS
;
A
#
# COMPACT_ATOMS: atom_id res chain seq x y z
N MET A 1 -42.67 -0.01 -31.75
CA MET A 1 -42.39 -1.43 -31.45
C MET A 1 -40.89 -1.76 -31.40
N ALA A 2 -40.03 -1.32 -32.33
CA ALA A 2 -38.61 -1.69 -32.35
C ALA A 2 -37.75 -1.25 -31.13
N ALA A 3 -38.08 -0.12 -30.47
CA ALA A 3 -37.31 0.38 -29.32
C ALA A 3 -37.53 -0.41 -28.01
N ALA A 4 -38.70 -1.04 -27.85
CA ALA A 4 -39.00 -1.87 -26.70
C ALA A 4 -38.21 -3.20 -26.76
N ASP A 5 -38.10 -3.78 -27.95
CA ASP A 5 -37.34 -5.01 -28.22
C ASP A 5 -35.82 -4.79 -27.99
N ALA A 6 -35.27 -3.66 -28.46
CA ALA A 6 -33.86 -3.32 -28.22
C ALA A 6 -33.52 -3.12 -26.73
N THR A 7 -34.43 -2.52 -25.96
CA THR A 7 -34.26 -2.33 -24.50
C THR A 7 -34.31 -3.67 -23.76
N GLN A 8 -35.22 -4.56 -24.16
CA GLN A 8 -35.34 -5.88 -23.55
C GLN A 8 -34.08 -6.72 -23.78
N ARG A 9 -33.62 -6.80 -25.03
CA ARG A 9 -32.38 -7.53 -25.38
C ARG A 9 -31.14 -7.04 -24.62
N ARG A 10 -31.05 -5.74 -24.36
CA ARG A 10 -29.95 -5.18 -23.55
C ARG A 10 -30.00 -5.66 -22.10
N ARG A 11 -31.20 -5.70 -21.49
CA ARG A 11 -31.37 -6.22 -20.13
C ARG A 11 -31.04 -7.70 -20.06
N ASP A 12 -31.52 -8.49 -21.02
CA ASP A 12 -31.26 -9.93 -21.04
C ASP A 12 -29.76 -10.22 -21.18
N ASN A 13 -29.06 -9.45 -22.02
CA ASN A 13 -27.60 -9.54 -22.14
C ASN A 13 -26.87 -9.10 -20.87
N GLU A 14 -27.35 -8.05 -20.19
CA GLU A 14 -26.79 -7.56 -18.94
C GLU A 14 -26.91 -8.61 -17.83
N ILE A 15 -28.07 -9.25 -17.69
CA ILE A 15 -28.31 -10.34 -16.74
C ILE A 15 -27.36 -11.51 -17.03
N ARG A 16 -27.29 -11.95 -18.29
CA ARG A 16 -26.41 -13.08 -18.66
C ARG A 16 -24.94 -12.79 -18.33
N LEU A 17 -24.46 -11.57 -18.61
CA LEU A 17 -23.09 -11.18 -18.28
C LEU A 17 -22.83 -11.14 -16.76
N GLN A 18 -23.84 -10.77 -15.97
CA GLN A 18 -23.75 -10.79 -14.51
C GLN A 18 -23.67 -12.23 -13.99
N ASP A 19 -24.50 -13.13 -14.52
CA ASP A 19 -24.49 -14.55 -14.17
C ASP A 19 -23.15 -15.20 -14.52
N ASP A 20 -22.64 -14.97 -15.75
CA ASP A 20 -21.33 -15.45 -16.18
C ASP A 20 -20.22 -14.93 -15.25
N LEU A 21 -20.25 -13.65 -14.85
CA LEU A 21 -19.28 -13.07 -13.93
C LEU A 21 -19.31 -13.70 -12.54
N LEU A 22 -20.49 -13.97 -12.01
CA LEU A 22 -20.67 -14.62 -10.72
C LEU A 22 -20.13 -16.06 -10.77
N GLU A 23 -20.42 -16.81 -11.83
CA GLU A 23 -19.90 -18.16 -12.02
C GLU A 23 -18.36 -18.17 -12.01
N LEU A 24 -17.72 -17.24 -12.72
CA LEU A 24 -16.26 -17.11 -12.74
C LEU A 24 -15.68 -16.72 -11.37
N LEU A 25 -16.39 -15.90 -10.58
CA LEU A 25 -16.02 -15.55 -9.21
C LEU A 25 -16.11 -16.75 -8.26
N PHE A 26 -17.21 -17.50 -8.29
CA PHE A 26 -17.41 -18.69 -7.45
C PHE A 26 -16.43 -19.82 -7.79
N ASN A 27 -16.05 -19.94 -9.06
CA ASN A 27 -15.03 -20.88 -9.51
C ASN A 27 -13.59 -20.44 -9.20
N GLY A 28 -13.40 -19.29 -8.54
CA GLY A 28 -12.09 -18.76 -8.13
C GLY A 28 -11.21 -18.29 -9.29
N GLN A 29 -11.79 -18.10 -10.48
CA GLN A 29 -11.07 -17.59 -11.66
C GLN A 29 -10.92 -16.06 -11.60
N LEU A 30 -11.92 -15.40 -11.02
CA LEU A 30 -11.91 -13.97 -10.73
C LEU A 30 -11.77 -13.71 -9.24
N ILE A 31 -11.31 -12.51 -8.91
CA ILE A 31 -11.27 -11.99 -7.55
C ILE A 31 -12.01 -10.65 -7.48
N ALA A 32 -12.84 -10.51 -6.45
CA ALA A 32 -13.51 -9.27 -6.12
C ALA A 32 -12.74 -8.51 -5.03
N THR A 33 -12.53 -7.21 -5.24
CA THR A 33 -11.89 -6.33 -4.25
C THR A 33 -12.69 -5.05 -4.08
N GLY A 34 -12.73 -4.50 -2.87
CA GLY A 34 -13.46 -3.26 -2.59
C GLY A 34 -13.09 -2.63 -1.25
N PHE A 35 -13.76 -1.56 -0.87
CA PHE A 35 -13.55 -0.88 0.41
C PHE A 35 -14.74 -1.08 1.31
N VAL A 36 -14.51 -1.47 2.56
CA VAL A 36 -15.58 -1.57 3.56
C VAL A 36 -16.05 -0.16 3.93
N ARG A 37 -17.32 0.14 3.69
CA ARG A 37 -17.97 1.37 4.16
C ARG A 37 -18.02 1.30 5.68
N SER A 38 -17.17 2.10 6.31
CA SER A 38 -17.08 2.19 7.77
C SER A 38 -16.71 3.61 8.17
N ILE A 39 -16.97 3.96 9.43
CA ILE A 39 -16.66 5.29 9.99
C ILE A 39 -15.15 5.58 9.87
N ASN A 40 -14.30 4.55 9.91
CA ASN A 40 -12.85 4.63 9.73
C ASN A 40 -12.44 3.86 8.46
N PRO A 41 -12.43 4.52 7.29
CA PRO A 41 -12.15 3.84 6.02
C PRO A 41 -10.73 3.26 6.02
N ARG A 42 -10.61 1.97 5.68
CA ARG A 42 -9.30 1.33 5.52
C ARG A 42 -8.60 1.91 4.30
N PRO A 43 -7.28 2.18 4.37
CA PRO A 43 -6.54 2.77 3.26
C PRO A 43 -6.28 1.77 2.10
N LYS A 44 -6.66 0.50 2.27
CA LYS A 44 -6.41 -0.56 1.30
C LYS A 44 -7.71 -1.31 0.98
N PRO A 45 -7.93 -1.66 -0.30
CA PRO A 45 -9.04 -2.54 -0.66
C PRO A 45 -8.86 -3.90 0.00
N VAL A 46 -9.96 -4.51 0.38
CA VAL A 46 -10.04 -5.87 0.91
C VAL A 46 -10.54 -6.80 -0.19
N ILE A 47 -10.12 -8.06 -0.12
CA ILE A 47 -10.70 -9.13 -0.93
C ILE A 47 -12.11 -9.40 -0.38
N ILE A 48 -13.08 -9.51 -1.28
CA ILE A 48 -14.45 -9.84 -0.97
C ILE A 48 -14.62 -11.32 -1.33
N GLU A 49 -14.95 -12.15 -0.35
CA GLU A 49 -15.14 -13.58 -0.55
C GLU A 49 -16.34 -13.81 -1.50
N PRO A 50 -16.27 -14.79 -2.42
CA PRO A 50 -17.37 -15.09 -3.35
C PRO A 50 -18.72 -15.31 -2.65
N ASP A 51 -18.72 -15.95 -1.48
CA ASP A 51 -19.92 -16.17 -0.65
C ASP A 51 -20.66 -14.88 -0.29
N THR A 52 -19.97 -13.72 -0.33
CA THR A 52 -20.59 -12.40 -0.09
C THR A 52 -21.58 -12.02 -1.19
N PHE A 53 -21.47 -12.63 -2.37
CA PHE A 53 -22.35 -12.43 -3.53
C PHE A 53 -23.52 -13.41 -3.57
N ASP A 54 -23.55 -14.41 -2.68
CA ASP A 54 -24.60 -15.43 -2.66
C ASP A 54 -25.79 -15.00 -1.77
N GLY A 55 -26.94 -15.65 -1.99
CA GLY A 55 -28.16 -15.48 -1.21
C GLY A 55 -28.81 -14.09 -1.33
N ASP A 56 -29.11 -13.47 -0.18
CA ASP A 56 -29.79 -12.17 -0.07
C ASP A 56 -28.86 -10.95 -0.28
N ALA A 57 -27.71 -11.17 -0.92
CA ALA A 57 -26.78 -10.08 -1.22
C ALA A 57 -27.45 -9.03 -2.12
N ASN A 58 -27.46 -7.77 -1.68
CA ASN A 58 -27.90 -6.66 -2.50
C ASN A 58 -26.70 -6.07 -3.26
N VAL A 59 -26.62 -6.42 -4.54
CA VAL A 59 -25.55 -6.03 -5.46
C VAL A 59 -26.05 -4.93 -6.39
N ASP A 60 -25.50 -3.73 -6.23
CA ASP A 60 -25.68 -2.63 -7.17
C ASP A 60 -24.49 -2.57 -8.14
N TRP A 61 -24.64 -3.29 -9.25
CA TRP A 61 -23.64 -3.37 -10.32
C TRP A 61 -23.28 -2.02 -10.92
N ARG A 62 -24.22 -1.06 -10.96
CA ARG A 62 -23.99 0.25 -11.59
C ARG A 62 -23.14 1.16 -10.72
N ASN A 63 -23.37 1.11 -9.42
CA ASN A 63 -22.61 1.92 -8.46
C ASN A 63 -21.41 1.17 -7.86
N SER A 64 -21.21 -0.10 -8.25
CA SER A 64 -20.15 -0.96 -7.72
C SER A 64 -20.23 -1.08 -6.19
N ILE A 65 -21.45 -1.29 -5.68
CA ILE A 65 -21.75 -1.42 -4.26
C ILE A 65 -22.31 -2.81 -4.00
N ILE A 66 -21.86 -3.45 -2.93
CA ILE A 66 -22.39 -4.73 -2.46
C ILE A 66 -22.72 -4.58 -1.00
N SER A 67 -23.89 -5.05 -0.60
CA SER A 67 -24.27 -5.13 0.80
C SER A 67 -24.76 -6.53 1.13
N ASN A 68 -24.17 -7.13 2.16
CA ASN A 68 -24.55 -8.43 2.66
C ASN A 68 -24.29 -8.51 4.18
N LEU A 69 -25.19 -9.15 4.93
CA LEU A 69 -25.11 -9.33 6.40
C LEU A 69 -24.76 -8.04 7.19
N GLY A 70 -25.25 -6.89 6.76
CA GLY A 70 -24.99 -5.59 7.40
C GLY A 70 -23.63 -4.98 7.11
N VAL A 71 -22.80 -5.62 6.27
CA VAL A 71 -21.55 -5.07 5.75
C VAL A 71 -21.82 -4.48 4.37
N THR A 72 -21.28 -3.29 4.11
CA THR A 72 -21.36 -2.66 2.79
C THR A 72 -19.96 -2.45 2.24
N TYR A 73 -19.75 -2.86 1.00
CA TYR A 73 -18.54 -2.67 0.23
C TYR A 73 -18.80 -1.65 -0.88
N GLU A 74 -17.89 -0.71 -1.06
CA GLU A 74 -17.92 0.31 -2.10
C GLU A 74 -16.72 0.20 -3.04
N ASN A 75 -16.86 0.77 -4.25
CA ASN A 75 -15.84 0.72 -5.30
C ASN A 75 -15.39 -0.71 -5.60
N VAL A 76 -16.35 -1.65 -5.62
CA VAL A 76 -16.07 -3.06 -5.88
C VAL A 76 -15.57 -3.24 -7.31
N ARG A 77 -14.49 -3.99 -7.47
CA ARG A 77 -13.89 -4.32 -8.76
C ARG A 77 -13.67 -5.81 -8.84
N VAL A 78 -14.06 -6.39 -9.98
CA VAL A 78 -13.78 -7.77 -10.33
C VAL A 78 -12.62 -7.78 -11.33
N SER A 79 -11.64 -8.64 -11.09
CA SER A 79 -10.43 -8.74 -11.92
C SER A 79 -9.92 -10.17 -11.93
N ASP A 80 -9.15 -10.53 -12.95
CA ASP A 80 -8.51 -11.85 -13.02
C ASP A 80 -7.55 -12.04 -11.84
N LEU A 81 -7.58 -13.23 -11.23
CA LEU A 81 -6.70 -13.57 -10.11
C LEU A 81 -5.23 -13.30 -10.45
N GLU A 82 -4.82 -13.66 -11.67
CA GLU A 82 -3.46 -13.42 -12.16
C GLU A 82 -3.12 -11.93 -12.20
N THR A 83 -4.05 -11.04 -12.55
CA THR A 83 -3.77 -9.60 -12.60
C THR A 83 -3.60 -8.96 -11.23
N VAL A 84 -4.22 -9.50 -10.18
CA VAL A 84 -4.08 -9.01 -8.81
C VAL A 84 -2.80 -9.51 -8.16
N VAL A 85 -2.46 -10.79 -8.38
CA VAL A 85 -1.21 -11.40 -7.89
C VAL A 85 0.00 -10.89 -8.67
N ALA A 86 -0.15 -10.65 -9.98
CA ALA A 86 0.90 -10.16 -10.86
C ALA A 86 1.01 -8.64 -10.94
N ARG A 87 0.26 -7.86 -10.15
CA ARG A 87 0.67 -6.48 -9.90
C ARG A 87 1.96 -6.56 -9.10
N PRO A 88 3.14 -6.25 -9.66
CA PRO A 88 4.30 -6.05 -8.82
C PRO A 88 3.89 -4.99 -7.81
N GLN A 89 3.90 -5.34 -6.52
CA GLN A 89 4.04 -4.35 -5.47
C GLN A 89 5.05 -3.35 -6.00
N LYS A 90 4.65 -2.07 -6.13
CA LYS A 90 5.44 -0.95 -6.70
C LYS A 90 6.89 -1.38 -6.66
N ARG A 91 7.47 -1.74 -7.81
CA ARG A 91 8.88 -2.18 -7.87
C ARG A 91 9.60 -1.23 -6.94
N ILE A 92 10.14 -1.76 -5.85
CA ILE A 92 10.97 -1.00 -4.93
C ILE A 92 11.96 -0.34 -5.88
N GLY A 93 11.76 0.96 -6.10
CA GLY A 93 12.65 1.70 -6.98
C GLY A 93 14.04 1.44 -6.44
N ARG A 94 15.04 1.43 -7.33
CA ARG A 94 16.47 1.44 -6.94
C ARG A 94 16.59 2.13 -5.58
N PRO A 95 17.08 1.43 -4.53
CA PRO A 95 16.95 1.88 -3.14
C PRO A 95 17.23 3.37 -3.10
N GLY A 96 16.22 4.14 -2.69
CA GLY A 96 16.32 5.59 -2.71
C GLY A 96 17.54 5.99 -1.89
N SER A 97 18.08 7.17 -2.12
CA SER A 97 19.17 7.69 -1.28
C SER A 97 18.84 7.57 0.23
N GLY A 98 17.55 7.66 0.60
CA GLY A 98 17.06 7.39 1.95
C GLY A 98 17.23 5.96 2.46
N ASP A 99 17.02 4.94 1.63
CA ASP A 99 17.17 3.53 2.03
C ASP A 99 18.65 3.18 2.26
N ALA A 100 19.53 3.70 1.40
CA ALA A 100 20.97 3.58 1.58
C ALA A 100 21.45 4.28 2.87
N ILE A 101 20.94 5.49 3.15
CA ILE A 101 21.25 6.21 4.40
C ILE A 101 20.75 5.44 5.62
N ASN A 102 19.52 4.92 5.59
CA ASN A 102 18.97 4.13 6.70
C ASN A 102 19.78 2.85 6.95
N THR A 103 20.16 2.14 5.87
CA THR A 103 21.00 0.93 5.96
C THR A 103 22.37 1.25 6.55
N ALA A 104 22.98 2.37 6.13
CA ALA A 104 24.24 2.82 6.70
C ALA A 104 24.12 3.17 8.18
N ILE A 105 23.04 3.83 8.59
CA ILE A 105 22.77 4.13 10.01
C ILE A 105 22.61 2.85 10.82
N ASP A 106 21.83 1.88 10.33
CA ASP A 106 21.61 0.61 11.02
C ASP A 106 22.92 -0.18 11.18
N ALA A 107 23.75 -0.21 10.13
CA ALA A 107 25.08 -0.82 10.20
C ALA A 107 25.99 -0.13 11.23
N LEU A 108 26.03 1.21 11.23
CA LEU A 108 26.85 1.99 12.15
C LEU A 108 26.38 1.88 13.60
N MET A 109 25.07 1.83 13.84
CA MET A 109 24.53 1.58 15.19
C MET A 109 24.95 0.22 15.74
N ASN A 110 25.10 -0.80 14.88
CA ASN A 110 25.53 -2.13 15.28
C ASN A 110 27.04 -2.24 15.47
N SER A 111 27.84 -1.52 14.68
CA SER A 111 29.31 -1.59 14.74
C SER A 111 29.95 -0.56 15.68
N ASP A 112 29.26 0.54 15.98
CA ASP A 112 29.77 1.68 16.74
C ASP A 112 28.77 2.11 17.82
N PRO A 113 28.96 1.66 19.09
CA PRO A 113 28.08 2.00 20.20
C PRO A 113 27.95 3.50 20.47
N GLU A 114 28.96 4.30 20.07
CA GLU A 114 28.96 5.75 20.26
C GLU A 114 28.30 6.52 19.11
N PHE A 115 27.86 5.83 18.05
CA PHE A 115 27.31 6.47 16.86
C PHE A 115 26.13 7.42 17.19
N CYS A 116 25.19 6.95 18.00
CA CYS A 116 24.00 7.74 18.37
C CYS A 116 24.25 8.73 19.53
N THR A 117 25.27 8.50 20.35
CA THR A 117 25.60 9.31 21.52
C THR A 117 26.69 10.34 21.24
N GLY A 118 27.38 10.24 20.10
CA GLY A 118 28.43 11.16 19.66
C GLY A 118 27.91 12.45 19.01
N ASN A 119 28.86 13.27 18.54
CA ASN A 119 28.55 14.51 17.82
C ASN A 119 27.93 14.20 16.45
N ARG A 120 26.80 14.85 16.12
CA ARG A 120 26.07 14.63 14.87
C ARG A 120 26.90 14.93 13.62
N LYS A 121 27.86 15.87 13.69
CA LYS A 121 28.76 16.16 12.56
C LYS A 121 29.65 14.95 12.25
N ILE A 122 30.19 14.32 13.30
CA ILE A 122 31.00 13.10 13.21
C ILE A 122 30.15 11.94 12.69
N ALA A 123 28.92 11.79 13.19
CA ALA A 123 28.00 10.76 12.71
C ALA A 123 27.66 10.92 11.21
N SER A 124 27.41 12.16 10.74
CA SER A 124 27.19 12.44 9.32
C SER A 124 28.38 12.06 8.44
N GLU A 125 29.61 12.34 8.91
CA GLU A 125 30.84 11.94 8.22
C GLU A 125 31.02 10.43 8.16
N LYS A 126 30.74 9.71 9.25
CA LYS A 126 30.75 8.24 9.28
C LYS A 126 29.77 7.64 8.25
N ILE A 127 28.57 8.20 8.11
CA ILE A 127 27.61 7.76 7.08
C ILE A 127 28.17 7.98 5.66
N ARG A 128 28.78 9.13 5.39
CA ARG A 128 29.39 9.42 4.07
C ARG A 128 30.50 8.45 3.72
N ASN A 129 31.38 8.20 4.69
CA ASN A 129 32.48 7.25 4.55
C ASN A 129 31.97 5.83 4.30
N TYR A 130 30.93 5.41 5.03
CA TYR A 130 30.27 4.11 4.81
C TYR A 130 29.68 3.98 3.40
N LEU A 131 29.09 5.06 2.88
CA LEU A 131 28.50 5.10 1.55
C LEU A 131 29.52 5.35 0.42
N GLY A 132 30.82 5.47 0.74
CA GLY A 132 31.88 5.69 -0.25
C GLY A 132 31.80 7.04 -0.97
N ASN A 133 31.12 8.04 -0.41
CA ASN A 133 30.91 9.34 -1.05
C ASN A 133 31.69 10.45 -0.33
N GLN A 134 32.57 11.15 -1.06
CA GLN A 134 33.08 12.46 -0.62
C GLN A 134 32.01 13.49 -0.98
N ALA A 135 31.34 14.04 0.04
CA ALA A 135 30.15 14.85 -0.17
C ALA A 135 30.41 16.06 -1.07
N THR A 136 29.56 16.21 -2.09
CA THR A 136 29.30 17.50 -2.73
C THR A 136 27.97 18.02 -2.20
N ASP A 137 27.84 19.34 -2.03
CA ASP A 137 26.64 19.98 -1.45
C ASP A 137 25.34 19.71 -2.23
N GLN A 138 25.44 19.16 -3.44
CA GLN A 138 24.32 18.75 -4.29
C GLN A 138 23.94 17.26 -4.17
N SER A 139 24.77 16.45 -3.50
CA SER A 139 24.41 15.08 -3.15
C SER A 139 23.41 15.10 -1.99
N GLY A 140 22.41 14.23 -1.98
CA GLY A 140 21.45 14.10 -0.87
C GLY A 140 22.06 13.71 0.50
N LEU A 141 23.38 13.88 0.69
CA LEU A 141 24.18 13.56 1.85
C LEU A 141 24.66 14.81 2.60
N SER A 142 23.97 15.95 2.47
CA SER A 142 24.26 17.15 3.27
C SER A 142 24.02 16.90 4.77
N ASP A 143 24.75 17.62 5.64
CA ASP A 143 24.64 17.46 7.10
C ASP A 143 23.20 17.65 7.59
N ILE A 144 22.48 18.61 7.01
CA ILE A 144 21.09 18.90 7.34
C ILE A 144 20.19 17.70 7.01
N ASN A 145 20.40 17.05 5.87
CA ASN A 145 19.60 15.90 5.50
C ASN A 145 19.93 14.69 6.37
N LEU A 146 21.21 14.36 6.55
CA LEU A 146 21.65 13.24 7.37
C LEU A 146 21.21 13.39 8.83
N ALA A 147 21.25 14.60 9.38
CA ALA A 147 20.77 14.87 10.73
C ALA A 147 19.27 14.52 10.91
N LYS A 148 18.43 14.65 9.87
CA LYS A 148 17.03 14.23 9.92
C LYS A 148 16.89 12.72 10.05
N TYR A 149 17.67 11.96 9.29
CA TYR A 149 17.67 10.49 9.35
C TYR A 149 18.21 10.00 10.70
N ILE A 150 19.34 10.54 11.16
CA ILE A 150 19.92 10.20 12.47
C ILE A 150 18.91 10.45 13.59
N ARG A 151 18.21 11.59 13.60
CA ARG A 151 17.20 11.91 14.63
C ARG A 151 15.99 10.97 14.62
N ARG A 152 15.66 10.35 13.49
CA ARG A 152 14.55 9.40 13.38
C ARG A 152 14.92 8.02 13.93
N LYS A 153 16.19 7.60 13.74
CA LYS A 153 16.67 6.27 14.09
C LYS A 153 17.31 6.19 15.48
N CYS A 154 18.13 7.18 15.84
CA CYS A 154 18.77 7.22 17.14
C CYS A 154 17.76 7.66 18.22
N PRO A 155 17.79 7.02 19.40
CA PRO A 155 16.93 7.41 20.52
C PRO A 155 17.19 8.87 20.91
N LYS A 156 16.14 9.59 21.31
CA LYS A 156 16.29 10.95 21.84
C LYS A 156 17.18 10.88 23.08
N ARG A 157 18.22 11.73 23.14
CA ARG A 157 19.00 11.90 24.36
C ARG A 157 18.06 12.36 25.46
N VAL A 158 17.80 11.50 26.43
CA VAL A 158 17.17 11.89 27.68
C VAL A 158 18.23 12.66 28.45
N ILE A 159 18.04 13.96 28.62
CA ILE A 159 18.90 14.76 29.50
C ILE A 159 18.39 14.47 30.91
N THR A 160 19.05 13.57 31.62
CA THR A 160 18.81 13.39 33.05
C THR A 160 19.43 14.60 33.76
N ILE A 161 18.59 15.53 34.20
CA ILE A 161 19.02 16.62 35.08
C ILE A 161 19.16 16.00 36.46
N THR A 162 20.38 15.63 36.85
CA THR A 162 20.70 15.33 38.25
C THR A 162 20.76 16.66 39.00
N SER A 163 19.71 16.94 39.77
CA SER A 163 19.69 17.91 40.87
C SER A 163 20.47 17.37 42.07
#